data_AF-A0AAD4DPV6-F1
#
_entry.id   AF-A0AAD4DPV6-F1
#
_cell.length_a   1.000
_cell.length_b   1.000
_cell.length_c   1.000
_cell.angle_alpha   90.00
_cell.angle_beta   90.00
_cell.angle_gamma   90.00
#
_symmetry.space_group_name_H-M   'P 1'
#
loop_
_entity.id
_entity.type
_entity.pdbx_description
1 polymer ?
#
loop_
_entity_poly.entity_id
_entity_poly.type
_entity_poly.pdbx_seq_one_letter_code
_entity_poly.pdbx_strand_id
1 'polypeptide(L)'
;MATQRWLAKPGVRDSQNAKARVRTARNRANLKKKGIQSHVDSPFDDEGMAAIGSPPSDGEDIVAIGSPPSDGEDIVAIGSPPSHNSYGQFNHDDSVLSMENDPSDSHDQFDHDDSILSMDNDLPCSCDVPTLQALEILIGQWQKDWGSESTTWNEVFDTELACSRAKGEQAATLFFDQVAQRAMDGRMLLESIRDVVHTHCSYCRERLKYDAILLYDLLVLVLSEVKFFEVKLDTRTDSERIANS
;
A
#
# COMPACT_ATOMS: atom_id res chain seq x y z
N MET A 1 -15.22 -4.64 9.72
CA MET A 1 -15.63 -3.49 10.56
C MET A 1 -14.47 -2.66 11.14
N ALA A 2 -13.24 -3.18 11.25
CA ALA A 2 -12.10 -2.44 11.82
C ALA A 2 -11.70 -1.18 11.01
N THR A 3 -11.79 -1.23 9.68
CA THR A 3 -11.41 -0.14 8.76
C THR A 3 -12.31 1.08 8.90
N GLN A 4 -13.62 0.89 9.10
CA GLN A 4 -14.56 2.00 9.30
C GLN A 4 -14.33 2.71 10.64
N ARG A 5 -14.00 1.97 11.70
CA ARG A 5 -13.65 2.56 13.01
C ARG A 5 -12.37 3.40 12.96
N TRP A 6 -11.41 3.02 12.13
CA TRP A 6 -10.16 3.77 11.97
C TRP A 6 -10.36 5.05 11.13
N LEU A 7 -11.14 4.97 10.05
CA LEU A 7 -11.50 6.13 9.23
C LEU A 7 -12.43 7.13 9.93
N ALA A 8 -13.13 6.71 10.97
CA ALA A 8 -13.99 7.57 11.79
C ALA A 8 -13.23 8.39 12.84
N LYS A 9 -11.91 8.19 13.00
CA LYS A 9 -11.11 9.02 13.92
C LYS A 9 -11.04 10.46 13.40
N PRO A 10 -11.33 11.48 14.25
CA PRO A 10 -11.20 12.87 13.86
C PRO A 10 -9.79 13.18 13.31
N GLY A 11 -9.71 13.87 12.16
CA GLY A 11 -8.45 14.28 11.53
C GLY A 11 -7.76 13.25 10.63
N VAL A 12 -8.08 11.95 10.70
CA VAL A 12 -7.49 10.93 9.81
C VAL A 12 -7.89 11.17 8.36
N ARG A 13 -9.18 11.46 8.13
CA ARG A 13 -9.72 11.72 6.79
C ARG A 13 -9.14 13.00 6.17
N ASP A 14 -8.95 14.03 6.97
CA ASP A 14 -8.38 15.30 6.51
C ASP A 14 -6.88 15.16 6.19
N SER A 15 -6.15 14.41 7.01
CA SER A 15 -4.75 14.07 6.75
C SER A 15 -4.59 13.25 5.46
N GLN A 16 -5.47 12.26 5.24
CA GLN A 16 -5.47 11.48 4.00
C GLN A 16 -5.83 12.32 2.77
N ASN A 17 -6.82 13.19 2.88
CA ASN A 17 -7.22 14.11 1.81
C ASN A 17 -6.09 15.11 1.49
N ALA A 18 -5.38 15.61 2.51
CA ALA A 18 -4.21 16.46 2.34
C ALA A 18 -3.08 15.71 1.63
N LYS A 19 -2.78 14.46 2.05
CA LYS A 19 -1.76 13.61 1.40
C LYS A 19 -2.15 13.29 -0.04
N ALA A 20 -3.42 13.03 -0.32
CA ALA A 20 -3.93 12.84 -1.68
C ALA A 20 -3.75 14.09 -2.56
N ARG A 21 -4.08 15.28 -2.03
CA ARG A 21 -3.86 16.57 -2.73
C ARG A 21 -2.39 16.79 -3.08
N VAL A 22 -1.48 16.50 -2.16
CA VAL A 22 -0.03 16.62 -2.40
C VAL A 22 0.42 15.65 -3.50
N ARG A 23 -0.07 14.41 -3.53
CA ARG A 23 0.23 13.45 -4.60
C ARG A 23 -0.27 13.95 -5.96
N THR A 24 -1.52 14.42 -6.04
CA THR A 24 -2.07 14.97 -7.29
C THR A 24 -1.27 16.18 -7.78
N ALA A 25 -0.88 17.09 -6.89
CA ALA A 25 -0.06 18.26 -7.23
C ALA A 25 1.33 17.85 -7.74
N ARG A 26 1.98 16.88 -7.09
CA ARG A 26 3.28 16.33 -7.50
C ARG A 26 3.21 15.64 -8.85
N ASN A 27 2.19 14.81 -9.08
CA ASN A 27 1.98 14.14 -10.36
C ASN A 27 1.77 15.16 -11.49
N ARG A 28 1.00 16.22 -11.25
CA ARG A 28 0.81 17.33 -12.21
C ARG A 28 2.12 18.06 -12.52
N ALA A 29 2.96 18.31 -11.52
CA ALA A 29 4.26 18.94 -11.73
C ALA A 29 5.22 18.04 -12.52
N ASN A 30 5.20 16.73 -12.27
CA ASN A 30 6.00 15.75 -13.00
C ASN A 30 5.57 15.62 -14.46
N LEU A 31 4.26 15.67 -14.76
CA LEU A 31 3.75 15.67 -16.14
C LEU A 31 4.20 16.91 -16.91
N LYS A 32 4.16 18.10 -16.28
CA LYS A 32 4.69 19.35 -16.88
C LYS A 32 6.20 19.27 -17.17
N LYS A 33 6.99 18.69 -16.26
CA LYS A 33 8.44 18.51 -16.47
C LYS A 33 8.77 17.54 -17.61
N LYS A 34 7.89 16.58 -17.90
CA LYS A 34 8.10 15.59 -18.98
C LYS A 34 7.66 16.09 -20.37
N GLY A 35 7.16 17.31 -20.50
CA GLY A 35 6.69 17.84 -21.80
C GLY A 35 5.48 17.09 -22.38
N ILE A 36 4.80 16.26 -21.58
CA ILE A 36 3.57 15.57 -21.99
C ILE A 36 2.43 16.57 -21.81
N GLN A 37 2.29 17.46 -22.77
CA GLN A 37 1.12 18.31 -22.91
C GLN A 37 -0.06 17.38 -23.24
N SER A 38 -1.00 17.19 -22.32
CA SER A 38 -2.28 16.55 -22.63
C SER A 38 -3.03 17.48 -23.58
N HIS A 39 -2.83 17.28 -24.87
CA HIS A 39 -3.52 17.94 -25.96
C HIS A 39 -4.97 17.45 -25.97
N VAL A 40 -5.82 18.12 -25.18
CA VAL A 40 -7.26 18.07 -25.39
C VAL A 40 -7.55 19.25 -26.31
N ASP A 41 -7.28 19.05 -27.59
CA ASP A 41 -7.73 19.99 -28.62
C ASP A 41 -9.24 19.84 -28.78
N SER A 42 -9.92 20.92 -28.42
CA SER A 42 -11.29 21.20 -28.78
C SER A 42 -11.25 22.04 -30.06
N PRO A 43 -11.72 21.54 -31.22
CA PRO A 43 -11.83 22.36 -32.42
C PRO A 43 -13.30 22.61 -32.72
N PHE A 44 -13.85 23.73 -32.27
CA PHE A 44 -15.07 24.29 -32.85
C PHE A 44 -15.00 25.80 -32.73
N ASP A 45 -14.41 26.42 -33.75
CA ASP A 45 -14.66 27.81 -34.08
C ASP A 45 -15.83 27.91 -35.05
N ASP A 46 -16.49 29.05 -34.95
CA ASP A 46 -17.76 29.54 -35.45
C ASP A 46 -18.07 29.48 -36.97
N GLU A 47 -19.35 29.78 -37.24
CA GLU A 47 -19.94 30.45 -38.42
C GLU A 47 -20.66 29.62 -39.51
N GLY A 48 -22.00 29.75 -39.53
CA GLY A 48 -22.86 29.32 -40.64
C GLY A 48 -24.37 29.44 -40.36
N MET A 49 -24.93 30.63 -40.55
CA MET A 49 -26.38 30.95 -40.56
C MET A 49 -27.24 29.99 -41.42
N ALA A 50 -28.40 29.57 -40.92
CA ALA A 50 -29.74 29.92 -41.46
C ALA A 50 -30.83 28.86 -41.17
N ALA A 51 -31.97 29.39 -40.70
CA ALA A 51 -33.33 29.07 -41.12
C ALA A 51 -34.02 27.73 -40.73
N ILE A 52 -35.11 27.94 -39.96
CA ILE A 52 -36.48 27.41 -40.14
C ILE A 52 -36.68 25.90 -39.93
N GLY A 53 -37.40 25.57 -38.86
CA GLY A 53 -38.09 24.29 -38.72
C GLY A 53 -38.65 24.10 -37.32
N SER A 54 -39.96 24.29 -37.16
CA SER A 54 -40.72 23.96 -35.95
C SER A 54 -40.45 22.52 -35.48
N PRO A 55 -40.48 22.24 -34.16
CA PRO A 55 -40.44 20.86 -33.69
C PRO A 55 -41.79 20.18 -33.97
N PRO A 56 -41.81 19.00 -34.63
CA PRO A 56 -42.97 18.13 -34.56
C PRO A 56 -43.09 17.57 -33.14
N SER A 57 -44.26 17.80 -32.56
CA SER A 57 -44.81 17.03 -31.45
C SER A 57 -45.17 15.65 -31.97
N ASP A 58 -44.49 14.61 -31.50
CA ASP A 58 -44.90 13.21 -31.47
C ASP A 58 -43.91 12.55 -30.48
N GLY A 59 -44.30 11.99 -29.33
CA GLY A 59 -45.23 10.86 -29.23
C GLY A 59 -44.40 9.58 -29.14
N GLU A 60 -43.63 9.41 -28.06
CA GLU A 60 -42.94 8.14 -27.78
C GLU A 60 -43.39 7.56 -26.44
N ASP A 61 -43.87 6.32 -26.56
CA ASP A 61 -44.46 5.48 -25.55
C ASP A 61 -43.55 5.24 -24.35
N ILE A 62 -44.11 5.49 -23.18
CA ILE A 62 -43.56 5.06 -21.89
C ILE A 62 -43.84 3.56 -21.76
N VAL A 63 -42.92 2.73 -22.26
CA VAL A 63 -42.96 1.29 -22.01
C VAL A 63 -42.69 1.05 -20.52
N ALA A 64 -43.73 0.60 -19.82
CA ALA A 64 -43.66 0.09 -18.46
C ALA A 64 -42.72 -1.12 -18.41
N ILE A 65 -41.54 -0.94 -17.82
CA ILE A 65 -40.68 -2.07 -17.45
C ILE A 65 -41.16 -2.57 -16.09
N GLY A 66 -41.55 -3.84 -16.09
CA GLY A 66 -42.26 -4.51 -15.02
C GLY A 66 -41.54 -4.55 -13.68
N SER A 67 -42.38 -4.75 -12.66
CA SER A 67 -42.01 -5.10 -11.30
C SER A 67 -40.99 -6.24 -11.24
N PRO A 68 -40.03 -6.21 -10.29
CA PRO A 68 -39.09 -7.31 -10.10
C PRO A 68 -39.81 -8.57 -9.61
N PRO A 69 -39.44 -9.77 -10.09
CA PRO A 69 -39.89 -11.01 -9.49
C PRO A 69 -39.30 -11.16 -8.09
N SER A 70 -40.20 -11.47 -7.16
CA SER A 70 -39.93 -11.82 -5.78
C SER A 70 -39.94 -13.34 -5.66
N ASP A 71 -38.81 -13.98 -5.89
CA ASP A 71 -38.53 -15.39 -5.58
C ASP A 71 -37.04 -15.43 -5.19
N GLY A 72 -36.60 -15.93 -4.04
CA GLY A 72 -37.11 -17.07 -3.30
C GLY A 72 -36.06 -18.18 -3.38
N GLU A 73 -34.87 -17.99 -2.78
CA GLU A 73 -33.85 -19.03 -2.71
C GLU A 73 -33.21 -19.15 -1.31
N ASP A 74 -33.60 -20.25 -0.69
CA ASP A 74 -32.92 -21.12 0.27
C ASP A 74 -31.70 -20.62 1.06
N ILE A 75 -31.97 -20.44 2.35
CA ILE A 75 -30.98 -20.37 3.42
C ILE A 75 -30.42 -21.78 3.63
N VAL A 76 -29.33 -22.12 2.96
CA VAL A 76 -28.54 -23.31 3.29
C VAL A 76 -27.95 -23.14 4.69
N ALA A 77 -28.43 -23.95 5.62
CA ALA A 77 -27.88 -24.12 6.95
C ALA A 77 -26.45 -24.70 6.85
N ILE A 78 -25.44 -23.86 7.04
CA ILE A 78 -24.07 -24.33 7.27
C ILE A 78 -23.98 -24.73 8.74
N GLY A 79 -23.79 -26.04 8.93
CA GLY A 79 -23.73 -26.70 10.22
C GLY A 79 -22.68 -26.09 11.16
N SER A 80 -23.02 -26.13 12.44
CA SER A 80 -22.15 -25.83 13.57
C SER A 80 -20.78 -26.54 13.45
N PRO A 81 -19.67 -25.85 13.74
CA PRO A 81 -18.37 -26.51 13.82
C PRO A 81 -18.32 -27.46 15.03
N PRO A 82 -17.65 -28.61 14.93
CA PRO A 82 -17.43 -29.50 16.06
C PRO A 82 -16.49 -28.83 17.07
N SER A 83 -17.04 -28.51 18.23
CA SER A 83 -16.31 -28.34 19.47
C SER A 83 -15.74 -29.69 19.90
N HIS A 84 -14.42 -29.87 19.90
CA HIS A 84 -13.65 -30.77 20.79
C HIS A 84 -12.20 -30.86 20.28
N ASN A 85 -11.23 -30.24 20.97
CA ASN A 85 -10.40 -30.93 21.95
C ASN A 85 -9.14 -30.13 22.33
N SER A 86 -8.98 -30.02 23.65
CA SER A 86 -7.72 -30.27 24.37
C SER A 86 -6.52 -29.41 24.00
N TYR A 87 -6.50 -28.18 24.53
CA TYR A 87 -5.23 -27.55 24.90
C TYR A 87 -4.74 -28.21 26.18
N GLY A 88 -3.53 -28.76 26.09
CA GLY A 88 -2.84 -29.42 27.19
C GLY A 88 -2.66 -28.49 28.39
N GLN A 89 -2.95 -29.07 29.55
CA GLN A 89 -2.50 -28.60 30.86
C GLN A 89 -0.98 -28.45 30.86
N PHE A 90 -0.50 -27.21 30.84
CA PHE A 90 0.81 -26.89 31.37
C PHE A 90 0.64 -26.65 32.86
N ASN A 91 1.03 -27.64 33.66
CA ASN A 91 1.25 -27.47 35.08
C ASN A 91 2.45 -26.52 35.24
N HIS A 92 2.20 -25.27 35.61
CA HIS A 92 3.22 -24.43 36.19
C HIS A 92 3.19 -24.66 37.70
N ASP A 93 4.22 -25.34 38.18
CA ASP A 93 4.51 -25.46 39.60
C ASP A 93 4.78 -24.06 40.18
N ASP A 94 3.91 -23.67 41.10
CA ASP A 94 4.07 -22.54 42.00
C ASP A 94 5.30 -22.75 42.90
N SER A 95 6.45 -22.21 42.50
CA SER A 95 7.53 -21.92 43.45
C SER A 95 7.26 -20.59 44.12
N VAL A 96 6.50 -20.69 45.22
CA VAL A 96 6.35 -19.66 46.25
C VAL A 96 7.71 -19.46 46.93
N LEU A 97 8.46 -18.46 46.49
CA LEU A 97 9.53 -17.88 47.30
C LEU A 97 8.96 -16.69 48.06
N SER A 98 8.52 -17.00 49.27
CA SER A 98 8.41 -16.06 50.38
C SER A 98 9.73 -15.33 50.55
N MET A 99 9.75 -14.03 50.29
CA MET A 99 10.86 -13.18 50.72
C MET A 99 10.29 -12.02 51.52
N GLU A 100 10.81 -11.94 52.73
CA GLU A 100 10.33 -11.19 53.87
C GLU A 100 10.45 -9.68 53.63
N ASN A 101 9.42 -8.96 54.06
CA ASN A 101 9.41 -7.51 54.11
C ASN A 101 10.36 -7.04 55.20
N ASP A 102 11.41 -6.31 54.81
CA ASP A 102 12.27 -5.56 55.73
C ASP A 102 11.95 -4.06 55.60
N PRO A 103 11.34 -3.41 56.61
CA PRO A 103 11.03 -2.00 56.57
C PRO A 103 12.13 -1.19 57.27
N SER A 104 13.02 -0.60 56.48
CA SER A 104 13.91 0.49 56.89
C SER A 104 14.04 1.41 55.68
N ASP A 105 13.15 2.39 55.51
CA ASP A 105 13.25 3.72 56.13
C ASP A 105 14.65 4.33 56.03
N SER A 106 14.96 4.82 54.82
CA SER A 106 15.93 5.88 54.63
C SER A 106 15.39 6.85 53.58
N HIS A 107 15.04 8.01 54.11
CA HIS A 107 14.56 9.22 53.46
C HIS A 107 15.67 9.82 52.57
N ASP A 108 15.80 9.35 51.34
CA ASP A 108 16.66 9.99 50.35
C ASP A 108 15.86 11.01 49.54
N GLN A 109 16.18 12.29 49.78
CA GLN A 109 15.82 13.43 48.97
C GLN A 109 16.29 13.20 47.54
N PHE A 110 15.39 12.74 46.69
CA PHE A 110 15.56 12.85 45.26
C PHE A 110 15.27 14.30 44.86
N ASP A 111 16.33 15.11 44.78
CA ASP A 111 16.35 16.26 43.90
C ASP A 111 16.05 15.74 42.48
N HIS A 112 14.76 15.79 42.09
CA HIS A 112 14.33 15.62 40.71
C HIS A 112 14.85 16.83 39.95
N ASP A 113 16.10 16.71 39.51
CA ASP A 113 16.70 17.56 38.52
C ASP A 113 15.85 17.40 37.25
N ASP A 114 14.88 18.32 37.10
CA ASP A 114 14.09 18.57 35.89
C ASP A 114 15.01 19.10 34.77
N SER A 115 16.12 18.39 34.51
CA SER A 115 16.75 18.33 33.19
C SER A 115 15.77 17.61 32.25
N ILE A 116 14.67 18.31 32.00
CA ILE A 116 13.74 18.15 30.89
C ILE A 116 14.59 18.23 29.64
N LEU A 117 15.10 17.07 29.22
CA LEU A 117 15.06 16.55 27.87
C LEU A 117 15.05 17.64 26.79
N SER A 118 16.11 18.46 26.74
CA SER A 118 16.51 19.08 25.49
C SER A 118 17.02 17.94 24.61
N MET A 119 16.07 17.25 23.97
CA MET A 119 16.31 16.29 22.90
C MET A 119 16.66 16.99 21.59
N ASP A 120 17.03 18.27 21.64
CA ASP A 120 17.60 19.04 20.53
C ASP A 120 19.08 18.67 20.26
N ASN A 121 19.48 17.44 20.59
CA ASN A 121 20.69 16.83 20.05
C ASN A 121 20.40 16.33 18.63
N ASP A 122 20.24 17.31 17.73
CA ASP A 122 20.34 17.18 16.27
C ASP A 122 21.78 16.82 15.83
N LEU A 123 22.48 15.98 16.59
CA LEU A 123 23.73 15.39 16.14
C LEU A 123 23.35 14.18 15.27
N PRO A 124 23.43 14.30 13.93
CA PRO A 124 23.12 13.18 13.05
C PRO A 124 24.05 12.00 13.39
N CYS A 125 23.51 10.77 13.41
CA CYS A 125 24.39 9.61 13.47
C CYS A 125 25.38 9.70 12.30
N SER A 126 26.64 9.34 12.54
CA SER A 126 27.64 9.14 11.48
C SER A 126 27.49 7.76 10.81
N CYS A 127 26.33 7.12 10.92
CA CYS A 127 26.16 5.76 10.44
C CYS A 127 25.84 5.76 8.94
N ASP A 128 26.52 4.91 8.17
CA ASP A 128 26.35 4.78 6.70
C ASP A 128 25.01 4.12 6.31
N VAL A 129 24.08 3.99 7.25
CA VAL A 129 22.79 3.32 7.07
C VAL A 129 21.78 4.37 6.61
N PRO A 130 20.98 4.10 5.54
CA PRO A 130 19.99 5.05 5.08
C PRO A 130 18.97 5.36 6.18
N THR A 131 18.53 6.61 6.25
CA THR A 131 17.44 6.97 7.16
C THR A 131 16.11 6.40 6.66
N LEU A 132 15.15 6.16 7.55
CA LEU A 132 13.80 5.71 7.15
C LEU A 132 13.12 6.67 6.18
N GLN A 133 13.37 7.98 6.33
CA GLN A 133 12.88 8.99 5.40
C GLN A 133 13.52 8.86 4.01
N ALA A 134 14.82 8.55 3.95
CA ALA A 134 15.47 8.27 2.67
C ALA A 134 14.87 7.03 2.00
N LEU A 135 14.60 5.98 2.78
CA LEU A 135 13.91 4.78 2.28
C LEU A 135 12.49 5.08 1.79
N GLU A 136 11.70 5.89 2.50
CA GLU A 136 10.37 6.30 2.05
C GLU A 136 10.44 7.01 0.69
N ILE A 137 11.44 7.87 0.48
CA ILE A 137 11.66 8.56 -0.79
C ILE A 137 12.04 7.57 -1.89
N LEU A 138 12.98 6.65 -1.62
CA LEU A 138 13.42 5.64 -2.59
C LEU A 138 12.28 4.70 -2.98
N ILE A 139 11.52 4.21 -2.00
CA ILE A 139 10.37 3.34 -2.23
C ILE A 139 9.29 4.09 -3.01
N GLY A 140 9.01 5.36 -2.69
CA GLY A 140 8.05 6.17 -3.43
C GLY A 140 8.47 6.48 -4.88
N GLN A 141 9.78 6.43 -5.20
CA GLN A 141 10.27 6.54 -6.58
C GLN A 141 10.22 5.19 -7.32
N TRP A 142 10.49 4.10 -6.60
CA TRP A 142 10.42 2.75 -7.12
C TRP A 142 8.97 2.36 -7.44
N GLN A 143 8.03 2.56 -6.51
CA GLN A 143 6.64 2.12 -6.57
C GLN A 143 5.89 2.59 -7.83
N LYS A 144 5.05 1.72 -8.41
CA LYS A 144 4.23 2.03 -9.59
C LYS A 144 2.86 2.46 -9.08
N ASP A 145 2.29 3.46 -9.75
CA ASP A 145 0.95 3.96 -9.40
C ASP A 145 -0.13 3.03 -9.97
N TRP A 146 -0.14 1.79 -9.50
CA TRP A 146 -1.06 0.74 -9.94
C TRP A 146 -2.33 0.66 -9.10
N GLY A 147 -2.51 1.56 -8.13
CA GLY A 147 -3.65 1.53 -7.21
C GLY A 147 -3.54 0.42 -6.18
N SER A 148 -4.69 -0.08 -5.72
CA SER A 148 -4.79 -1.09 -4.66
C SER A 148 -4.55 -2.52 -5.17
N GLU A 149 -3.76 -3.29 -4.42
CA GLU A 149 -3.39 -4.68 -4.73
C GLU A 149 -4.59 -5.58 -5.09
N SER A 150 -5.74 -5.42 -4.40
CA SER A 150 -6.85 -6.37 -4.46
C SER A 150 -7.56 -6.50 -5.82
N THR A 151 -7.38 -5.56 -6.74
CA THR A 151 -8.16 -5.58 -8.00
C THR A 151 -7.39 -4.99 -9.17
N THR A 152 -6.70 -3.87 -8.98
CA THR A 152 -6.15 -3.13 -10.12
C THR A 152 -4.81 -3.65 -10.60
N TRP A 153 -4.03 -4.34 -9.76
CA TRP A 153 -2.67 -4.77 -10.16
C TRP A 153 -2.69 -5.80 -11.29
N ASN A 154 -3.56 -6.81 -11.21
CA ASN A 154 -3.70 -7.80 -12.28
C ASN A 154 -4.22 -7.15 -13.58
N GLU A 155 -5.28 -6.34 -13.48
CA GLU A 155 -5.87 -5.67 -14.65
C GLU A 155 -4.86 -4.77 -15.37
N VAL A 156 -4.11 -3.96 -14.61
CA VAL A 156 -3.09 -3.07 -15.16
C VAL A 156 -1.92 -3.86 -15.75
N PHE A 157 -1.45 -4.90 -15.06
CA PHE A 157 -0.39 -5.77 -15.58
C PHE A 157 -0.81 -6.45 -16.88
N ASP A 158 -1.99 -7.05 -16.92
CA ASP A 158 -2.50 -7.77 -18.09
C ASP A 158 -2.76 -6.80 -19.25
N THR A 159 -3.19 -5.58 -18.96
CA THR A 159 -3.32 -4.49 -19.95
C THR A 159 -1.95 -4.09 -20.52
N GLU A 160 -0.95 -3.81 -19.67
CA GLU A 160 0.41 -3.46 -20.12
C GLU A 160 1.05 -4.60 -20.94
N LEU A 161 0.82 -5.86 -20.53
CA LEU A 161 1.29 -7.05 -21.25
C LEU A 161 0.58 -7.23 -22.59
N ALA A 162 -0.75 -7.07 -22.64
CA ALA A 162 -1.51 -7.15 -23.88
C ALA A 162 -1.07 -6.06 -24.88
N CYS A 163 -0.86 -4.83 -24.40
CA CYS A 163 -0.30 -3.74 -25.21
C CYS A 163 1.12 -4.06 -25.72
N SER A 164 1.95 -4.73 -24.91
CA SER A 164 3.30 -5.12 -25.32
C SER A 164 3.26 -6.25 -26.37
N ARG A 165 2.39 -7.24 -26.20
CA ARG A 165 2.16 -8.31 -27.18
C ARG A 165 1.61 -7.79 -28.50
N ALA A 166 0.72 -6.81 -28.47
CA ALA A 166 0.22 -6.14 -29.68
C ALA A 166 1.33 -5.44 -30.49
N LYS A 167 2.46 -5.10 -29.85
CA LYS A 167 3.66 -4.55 -30.50
C LYS A 167 4.64 -5.62 -30.99
N GLY A 168 4.39 -6.90 -30.70
CA GLY A 168 5.20 -8.04 -31.10
C GLY A 168 5.93 -8.73 -29.95
N GLU A 169 6.48 -9.92 -30.24
CA GLU A 169 7.09 -10.82 -29.23
C GLU A 169 8.31 -10.21 -28.53
N GLN A 170 9.13 -9.45 -29.26
CA GLN A 170 10.28 -8.76 -28.70
C GLN A 170 9.85 -7.72 -27.65
N ALA A 171 8.76 -7.00 -27.89
CA ALA A 171 8.23 -6.02 -26.94
C ALA A 171 7.66 -6.69 -25.68
N ALA A 172 6.99 -7.84 -25.84
CA ALA A 172 6.56 -8.66 -24.70
C ALA A 172 7.75 -9.18 -23.87
N THR A 173 8.82 -9.63 -24.51
CA THR A 173 10.05 -10.05 -23.83
C THR A 173 10.66 -8.91 -23.02
N LEU A 174 10.81 -7.73 -23.63
CA LEU A 174 11.33 -6.53 -22.96
C LEU A 174 10.45 -6.09 -21.77
N PHE A 175 9.13 -6.23 -21.89
CA PHE A 175 8.21 -5.93 -20.77
C PHE A 175 8.52 -6.82 -19.56
N PHE A 176 8.69 -8.12 -19.77
CA PHE A 176 9.03 -9.02 -18.67
C PHE A 176 10.45 -8.80 -18.12
N ASP A 177 11.43 -8.43 -18.95
CA ASP A 177 12.76 -8.04 -18.45
C ASP A 177 12.66 -6.83 -17.52
N GLN A 178 11.81 -5.86 -17.85
CA GLN A 178 11.54 -4.72 -16.96
C GLN A 178 10.85 -5.14 -15.66
N VAL A 179 9.91 -6.09 -15.72
CA VAL A 179 9.27 -6.67 -14.53
C VAL A 179 10.29 -7.38 -13.64
N ALA A 180 11.20 -8.16 -14.23
CA ALA A 180 12.29 -8.85 -13.52
C ALA A 180 13.27 -7.87 -12.86
N GLN A 181 13.71 -6.85 -13.60
CA GLN A 181 14.56 -5.79 -13.06
C GLN A 181 13.88 -5.09 -11.88
N ARG A 182 12.59 -4.79 -12.00
CA ARG A 182 11.83 -4.10 -10.96
C ARG A 182 11.66 -4.93 -9.69
N ALA A 183 11.43 -6.24 -9.82
CA ALA A 183 11.44 -7.17 -8.69
C ALA A 183 12.82 -7.19 -8.00
N MET A 184 13.91 -7.17 -8.79
CA MET A 184 15.27 -7.10 -8.27
C MET A 184 15.54 -5.80 -7.50
N ASP A 185 15.15 -4.65 -8.06
CA ASP A 185 15.28 -3.35 -7.38
C ASP A 185 14.50 -3.33 -6.06
N GLY A 186 13.31 -3.94 -6.03
CA GLY A 186 12.53 -4.10 -4.81
C GLY A 186 13.23 -4.97 -3.76
N ARG A 187 13.91 -6.05 -4.17
CA ARG A 187 14.74 -6.85 -3.24
C ARG A 187 15.91 -6.05 -2.66
N MET A 188 16.57 -5.22 -3.46
CA MET A 188 17.62 -4.31 -2.95
C MET A 188 17.07 -3.32 -1.91
N LEU A 189 15.83 -2.85 -2.08
CA LEU A 189 15.16 -2.01 -1.08
C LEU A 189 14.85 -2.79 0.20
N LEU A 190 14.41 -4.05 0.10
CA LEU A 190 14.21 -4.90 1.28
C LEU A 190 15.51 -5.17 2.04
N GLU A 191 16.63 -5.34 1.34
CA GLU A 191 17.96 -5.44 1.95
C GLU A 191 18.32 -4.14 2.68
N SER A 192 18.07 -2.99 2.06
CA SER A 192 18.30 -1.69 2.70
C SER A 192 17.43 -1.49 3.96
N ILE A 193 16.15 -1.91 3.92
CA ILE A 193 15.28 -1.93 5.11
C ILE A 193 15.85 -2.84 6.19
N ARG A 194 16.32 -4.04 5.81
CA ARG A 194 16.95 -4.99 6.74
C ARG A 194 18.17 -4.37 7.42
N ASP A 195 19.01 -3.65 6.69
CA ASP A 195 20.20 -3.00 7.23
C ASP A 195 19.84 -1.91 8.26
N VAL A 196 18.74 -1.17 8.03
CA VAL A 196 18.20 -0.22 9.02
C VAL A 196 17.79 -0.93 10.30
N VAL A 197 17.09 -2.05 10.19
CA VAL A 197 16.63 -2.81 11.37
C VAL A 197 17.79 -3.42 12.15
N HIS A 198 18.83 -3.87 11.45
CA HIS A 198 20.00 -4.52 12.05
C HIS A 198 21.09 -3.53 12.46
N THR A 199 20.86 -2.22 12.37
CA THR A 199 21.86 -1.23 12.77
C THR A 199 22.28 -1.42 14.23
N HIS A 200 23.59 -1.42 14.46
CA HIS A 200 24.19 -1.48 15.80
C HIS A 200 24.31 -0.11 16.47
N CYS A 201 23.93 0.97 15.77
CA CYS A 201 23.93 2.32 16.33
C CYS A 201 22.79 2.47 17.35
N SER A 202 23.13 2.76 18.60
CA SER A 202 22.17 2.94 19.70
C SER A 202 21.14 4.03 19.40
N TYR A 203 21.58 5.17 18.86
CA TYR A 203 20.71 6.28 18.49
C TYR A 203 19.67 5.87 17.44
N CYS A 204 20.10 5.22 16.35
CA CYS A 204 19.18 4.78 15.29
C CYS A 204 18.22 3.69 15.77
N ARG A 205 18.69 2.79 16.63
CA ARG A 205 17.84 1.78 17.26
C ARG A 205 16.76 2.40 18.14
N GLU A 206 17.10 3.43 18.92
CA GLU A 206 16.11 4.13 19.75
C GLU A 206 15.06 4.83 18.89
N ARG A 207 15.50 5.52 17.84
CA ARG A 207 14.60 6.15 16.87
C ARG A 207 13.67 5.15 16.18
N LEU A 208 14.19 3.97 15.81
CA LEU A 208 13.42 2.90 15.17
C LEU A 208 12.24 2.43 16.03
N LYS A 209 12.33 2.50 17.37
CA LYS A 209 11.22 2.15 18.27
C LYS A 209 10.02 3.07 18.05
N TYR A 210 10.26 4.36 17.81
CA TYR A 210 9.21 5.34 17.54
C TYR A 210 8.67 5.22 16.11
N ASP A 211 9.53 4.81 15.17
CA ASP A 211 9.18 4.69 13.74
C ASP A 211 8.78 3.27 13.31
N ALA A 212 8.50 2.36 14.25
CA ALA A 212 8.20 0.95 13.97
C ALA A 212 6.99 0.75 13.04
N ILE A 213 5.98 1.62 13.14
CA ILE A 213 4.79 1.60 12.27
C ILE A 213 5.18 1.96 10.83
N LEU A 214 5.98 3.02 10.65
CA LEU A 214 6.47 3.42 9.33
C LEU A 214 7.30 2.31 8.70
N LEU A 215 8.21 1.69 9.47
CA LEU A 215 9.00 0.56 9.02
C LEU A 215 8.12 -0.59 8.51
N TYR A 216 7.08 -0.96 9.27
CA TYR A 216 6.13 -2.00 8.88
C TYR A 216 5.40 -1.63 7.59
N ASP A 217 4.90 -0.40 7.47
CA ASP A 217 4.21 0.08 6.27
C ASP A 217 5.13 0.00 5.04
N LEU A 218 6.38 0.44 5.15
CA LEU A 218 7.37 0.34 4.07
C LEU A 218 7.65 -1.11 3.67
N LEU A 219 7.80 -2.00 4.66
CA LEU A 219 8.08 -3.42 4.43
C LEU A 219 6.91 -4.11 3.73
N VAL A 220 5.67 -3.87 4.16
CA VAL A 220 4.47 -4.42 3.51
C VAL A 220 4.36 -3.92 2.07
N LEU A 221 4.57 -2.61 1.83
CA LEU A 221 4.49 -2.02 0.50
C LEU A 221 5.49 -2.65 -0.48
N VAL A 222 6.75 -2.80 -0.09
CA VAL A 222 7.78 -3.37 -0.97
C VAL A 222 7.56 -4.87 -1.15
N LEU A 223 7.25 -5.61 -0.08
CA LEU A 223 7.06 -7.06 -0.16
C LEU A 223 5.90 -7.45 -1.06
N SER A 224 4.73 -6.79 -0.96
CA SER A 224 3.57 -7.16 -1.78
C SER A 224 3.85 -6.94 -3.27
N GLU A 225 4.45 -5.80 -3.65
CA GLU A 225 4.77 -5.50 -5.04
C GLU A 225 5.88 -6.40 -5.60
N VAL A 226 6.94 -6.69 -4.82
CA VAL A 226 7.96 -7.68 -5.22
C VAL A 226 7.34 -9.06 -5.42
N LYS A 227 6.50 -9.53 -4.47
CA LYS A 227 5.87 -10.85 -4.57
C LYS A 227 4.92 -10.95 -5.75
N PHE A 228 4.16 -9.89 -6.03
CA PHE A 228 3.33 -9.84 -7.23
C PHE A 228 4.15 -10.06 -8.51
N PHE A 229 5.28 -9.36 -8.65
CA PHE A 229 6.14 -9.52 -9.82
C PHE A 229 6.78 -10.90 -9.92
N GLU A 230 7.27 -11.45 -8.80
CA GLU A 230 7.84 -12.80 -8.77
C GLU A 230 6.82 -13.85 -9.24
N VAL A 231 5.58 -13.79 -8.72
CA VAL A 231 4.50 -14.69 -9.15
C VAL A 231 4.21 -14.54 -10.64
N LYS A 232 4.16 -13.31 -11.17
CA LYS A 232 3.93 -13.09 -12.61
C LYS A 232 5.06 -13.63 -13.48
N LEU A 233 6.31 -13.53 -13.03
CA LEU A 233 7.47 -14.09 -13.75
C LEU A 233 7.44 -15.62 -13.76
N ASP A 234 7.08 -16.26 -12.65
CA ASP A 234 7.00 -17.72 -12.56
C ASP A 234 5.96 -18.28 -13.54
N THR A 235 4.76 -17.68 -13.60
CA THR A 235 3.69 -18.13 -14.53
C THR A 235 4.11 -18.08 -16.01
N ARG A 236 5.00 -17.15 -16.39
CA ARG A 236 5.57 -17.10 -17.74
C ARG A 236 6.49 -18.28 -17.99
N THR A 237 7.41 -18.57 -17.07
CA THR A 237 8.40 -19.65 -17.25
C THR A 237 7.74 -21.02 -17.41
N ASP A 238 6.64 -21.26 -16.70
CA ASP A 238 5.89 -22.51 -16.85
C ASP A 238 5.16 -22.58 -18.20
N SER A 239 4.59 -21.48 -18.68
CA SER A 239 3.96 -21.41 -20.01
C SER A 239 4.98 -21.69 -21.13
N GLU A 240 6.19 -21.14 -21.01
CA GLU A 240 7.28 -21.37 -21.98
C GLU A 240 7.80 -22.82 -21.94
N ARG A 241 7.86 -23.44 -20.75
CA ARG A 241 8.24 -24.85 -20.62
C ARG A 241 7.23 -25.78 -21.30
N ILE A 242 5.93 -25.52 -21.11
CA ILE A 242 4.85 -26.31 -21.73
C ILE A 242 4.84 -26.14 -23.25
N ALA A 243 5.14 -24.95 -23.77
CA ALA A 243 5.18 -24.71 -25.21
C ALA A 243 6.35 -25.43 -25.92
N ASN A 244 7.41 -25.79 -25.18
CA ASN A 244 8.62 -26.43 -25.72
C ASN A 244 8.67 -27.95 -25.48
N SER A 245 7.69 -28.54 -24.79
CA SER A 245 7.57 -29.99 -24.53
C SER A 245 6.68 -30.68 -25.55
#